data_AF-A0A7J4N720-F1
#
_entry.id   AF-A0A7J4N720-F1
#
_cell.length_a   1.000
_cell.length_b   1.000
_cell.length_c   1.000
_cell.angle_alpha   90.00
_cell.angle_beta   90.00
_cell.angle_gamma   90.00
#
_symmetry.space_group_name_H-M   'P 1'
#
loop_
_entity.id
_entity.type
_entity.pdbx_description
1 polymer ?
#
loop_
_entity_poly.entity_id
_entity_poly.type
_entity_poly.pdbx_seq_one_letter_code
_entity_poly.pdbx_strand_id
1 'polypeptide(L)'
;MKGISSRTLQGILWGWVIAFEGFFALSLANVTSIDGIGTIRASTFQLAAMQLAALGIFISAMWAFKMAFPELDKPVLIKIFNILTYLAVSLVAVEGVAVAVLAGNMMITDFGGVGKKWIVLAGAQLFGIGMISLRSWRLRNVRPENWLTDTLGQIAAALIAVEGLVAYGIAGTTRVIGVTGFQESTMASGGLLLMGLGSLIFALWTLSCDQWFAPKLPKLLNGWPSMVAMTVLGGVIAAGCVAATFFVGPVAVDGVGSVTKIVVVAGVSQLFALGLVTPLLWKIRKEPLDRHYLSVLPVTTTLSLLAFEGVFAMALAANTYIEGLGGILESTFRSAGAQLLVLSTIALFAWMVKDSPLLTRWPKRIASSTFLVATTAIALEGLAVILMAVNIRIDGFSGVGERYVVLGGLQMTLLASIALICWARTHGITAGFKLAGIAAAAFLVLMLPVALLL
;
A
#
# COMPACT_ATOMS: atom_id res chain seq x y z
N MET A 1 6.98 29.80 12.73
CA MET A 1 6.82 30.45 11.42
C MET A 1 5.38 30.29 10.96
N LYS A 2 4.62 31.38 10.81
CA LYS A 2 3.27 31.33 10.23
C LYS A 2 3.43 31.02 8.72
N GLY A 3 2.89 29.90 8.24
CA GLY A 3 2.87 29.57 6.80
C GLY A 3 3.53 28.25 6.41
N ILE A 4 4.48 27.72 7.19
CA ILE A 4 5.08 26.39 6.93
C ILE A 4 4.29 25.33 7.70
N SER A 5 3.65 24.43 6.96
CA SER A 5 3.01 23.22 7.45
C SER A 5 3.60 21.98 6.76
N SER A 6 3.35 20.78 7.30
CA SER A 6 3.70 19.53 6.63
C SER A 6 3.09 19.43 5.22
N ARG A 7 1.90 20.00 5.03
CA ARG A 7 1.18 20.00 3.75
C ARG A 7 1.75 20.95 2.70
N THR A 8 2.27 22.11 3.12
CA THR A 8 2.99 23.00 2.19
C THR A 8 4.27 22.35 1.69
N LEU A 9 5.01 21.64 2.55
CA LEU A 9 6.22 20.94 2.15
C LEU A 9 5.91 19.77 1.21
N GLN A 10 4.90 18.97 1.54
CA GLN A 10 4.42 17.89 0.64
C GLN A 10 3.96 18.43 -0.71
N GLY A 11 3.17 19.50 -0.71
CA GLY A 11 2.67 20.13 -1.92
C GLY A 11 3.77 20.63 -2.85
N ILE A 12 4.82 21.24 -2.28
CA ILE A 12 6.02 21.63 -3.02
C ILE A 12 6.71 20.39 -3.60
N LEU A 13 6.95 19.35 -2.79
CA LEU A 13 7.57 18.12 -3.25
C LEU A 13 6.80 17.48 -4.41
N TRP A 14 5.47 17.41 -4.34
CA TRP A 14 4.66 16.89 -5.44
C TRP A 14 4.77 17.74 -6.71
N GLY A 15 4.79 19.07 -6.58
CA GLY A 15 5.03 19.97 -7.71
C GLY A 15 6.41 19.75 -8.36
N TRP A 16 7.45 19.51 -7.55
CA TRP A 16 8.80 19.20 -8.04
C TRP A 16 8.87 17.84 -8.73
N VAL A 17 8.20 16.82 -8.19
CA VAL A 17 8.12 15.51 -8.84
C VAL A 17 7.48 15.65 -10.23
N ILE A 18 6.35 16.37 -10.35
CA ILE A 18 5.70 16.62 -11.64
C ILE A 18 6.62 17.39 -12.60
N ALA A 19 7.29 18.43 -12.12
CA ALA A 19 8.21 19.21 -12.94
C ALA A 19 9.39 18.35 -13.42
N PHE A 20 9.95 17.52 -12.54
CA PHE A 20 11.02 16.59 -12.87
C PHE A 20 10.59 15.59 -13.96
N GLU A 21 9.41 14.97 -13.82
CA GLU A 21 8.85 14.09 -14.85
C GLU A 21 8.70 14.81 -16.20
N GLY A 22 8.22 16.06 -16.18
CA GLY A 22 8.12 16.89 -17.39
C GLY A 22 9.47 17.22 -18.03
N PHE A 23 10.48 17.60 -17.22
CA PHE A 23 11.84 17.87 -17.72
C PHE A 23 12.53 16.61 -18.23
N PHE A 24 12.32 15.47 -17.59
CA PHE A 24 12.82 14.18 -18.04
C PHE A 24 12.16 13.78 -19.38
N ALA A 25 10.84 13.94 -19.51
CA ALA A 25 10.17 13.72 -20.78
C ALA A 25 10.69 14.68 -21.89
N LEU A 26 10.99 15.94 -21.56
CA LEU A 26 11.57 16.91 -22.49
C LEU A 26 12.98 16.52 -22.94
N SER A 27 13.81 15.97 -22.05
CA SER A 27 15.16 15.53 -22.42
C SER A 27 15.12 14.35 -23.40
N LEU A 28 14.10 13.49 -23.30
CA LEU A 28 13.83 12.40 -24.25
C LEU A 28 13.13 12.88 -25.53
N ALA A 29 12.35 13.96 -25.45
CA ALA A 29 11.59 14.51 -26.59
C ALA A 29 12.50 14.96 -27.76
N ASN A 30 13.72 15.40 -27.47
CA ASN A 30 14.68 15.84 -28.49
C ASN A 30 15.28 14.69 -29.32
N VAL A 31 15.11 13.43 -28.89
CA VAL A 31 15.73 12.24 -29.50
C VAL A 31 14.66 11.23 -30.00
N THR A 32 13.37 11.57 -29.90
CA THR A 32 12.26 10.64 -30.16
C THR A 32 11.56 10.91 -31.50
N SER A 33 11.74 10.02 -32.48
CA SER A 33 10.81 9.82 -33.61
C SER A 33 9.89 8.64 -33.30
N ILE A 34 8.63 8.92 -32.99
CA ILE A 34 7.62 7.89 -32.68
C ILE A 34 7.05 7.37 -34.02
N ASP A 35 7.55 6.22 -34.50
CA ASP A 35 6.97 5.55 -35.67
C ASP A 35 6.00 4.43 -35.23
N GLY A 36 4.71 4.61 -35.53
CA GLY A 36 3.67 3.57 -35.36
C GLY A 36 2.25 4.09 -35.05
N ILE A 37 1.36 4.00 -36.05
CA ILE A 37 -0.12 4.08 -36.06
C ILE A 37 -0.76 5.20 -35.23
N GLY A 38 -1.03 6.34 -35.89
CA GLY A 38 -1.92 7.40 -35.39
C GLY A 38 -1.22 8.67 -34.89
N THR A 39 -0.42 9.32 -35.74
CA THR A 39 -0.14 10.78 -35.71
C THR A 39 0.17 11.46 -34.37
N ILE A 40 0.95 10.86 -33.45
CA ILE A 40 1.60 11.64 -32.39
C ILE A 40 2.97 12.08 -32.91
N ARG A 41 3.04 13.30 -33.45
CA ARG A 41 4.31 13.89 -33.91
C ARG A 41 5.23 14.11 -32.70
N ALA A 42 6.55 14.10 -32.91
CA ALA A 42 7.53 14.47 -31.88
C ALA A 42 7.21 15.84 -31.23
N SER A 43 6.67 16.78 -32.02
CA SER A 43 6.16 18.06 -31.53
C SER A 43 5.01 17.93 -30.52
N THR A 44 4.15 16.92 -30.66
CA THR A 44 3.03 16.64 -29.75
C THR A 44 3.54 16.07 -28.43
N PHE A 45 4.53 15.18 -28.47
CA PHE A 45 5.19 14.66 -27.26
C PHE A 45 5.98 15.76 -26.53
N GLN A 46 6.69 16.61 -27.28
CA GLN A 46 7.39 17.77 -26.73
C GLN A 46 6.44 18.79 -26.10
N LEU A 47 5.28 19.04 -26.72
CA LEU A 47 4.23 19.90 -26.14
C LEU A 47 3.64 19.30 -24.87
N ALA A 48 3.37 17.99 -24.83
CA ALA A 48 2.89 17.30 -23.63
C ALA A 48 3.92 17.34 -22.49
N ALA A 49 5.20 17.10 -22.80
CA ALA A 49 6.29 17.19 -21.83
C ALA A 49 6.49 18.62 -21.31
N MET A 50 6.42 19.62 -22.19
CA MET A 50 6.47 21.04 -21.84
C MET A 50 5.28 21.45 -20.96
N GLN A 51 4.09 20.97 -21.29
CA GLN A 51 2.88 21.20 -20.52
C GLN A 51 3.02 20.60 -19.12
N LEU A 52 3.50 19.36 -18.99
CA LEU A 52 3.72 18.71 -17.70
C LEU A 52 4.75 19.46 -16.85
N ALA A 53 5.88 19.88 -17.45
CA ALA A 53 6.89 20.69 -16.78
C ALA A 53 6.31 22.04 -16.31
N ALA A 54 5.55 22.72 -17.18
CA ALA A 54 4.90 23.98 -16.85
C ALA A 54 3.87 23.84 -15.72
N LEU A 55 3.08 22.76 -15.72
CA LEU A 55 2.12 22.44 -14.65
C LEU A 55 2.85 22.19 -13.33
N GLY A 56 3.94 21.41 -13.32
CA GLY A 56 4.74 21.15 -12.12
C GLY A 56 5.37 22.41 -11.53
N ILE A 57 5.94 23.28 -12.39
CA ILE A 57 6.48 24.59 -11.99
C ILE A 57 5.37 25.47 -11.44
N PHE A 58 4.22 25.55 -12.12
CA PHE A 58 3.07 26.33 -11.68
C PHE A 58 2.56 25.87 -10.31
N ILE A 59 2.38 24.56 -10.10
CA ILE A 59 1.95 24.00 -8.81
C ILE A 59 2.95 24.35 -7.71
N SER A 60 4.25 24.20 -7.97
CA SER A 60 5.33 24.55 -7.04
C SER A 60 5.32 26.04 -6.68
N ALA A 61 5.18 26.91 -7.68
CA ALA A 61 5.09 28.36 -7.51
C ALA A 61 3.85 28.75 -6.68
N MET A 62 2.72 28.08 -6.91
CA MET A 62 1.48 28.31 -6.17
C MET A 62 1.60 27.94 -4.69
N TRP A 63 2.30 26.86 -4.37
CA TRP A 63 2.62 26.50 -2.99
C TRP A 63 3.62 27.46 -2.34
N ALA A 64 4.66 27.89 -3.07
CA ALA A 64 5.61 28.89 -2.60
C ALA A 64 4.91 30.23 -2.32
N PHE A 65 3.97 30.63 -3.17
CA PHE A 65 3.16 31.83 -2.98
C PHE A 65 2.29 31.73 -1.72
N LYS A 66 1.64 30.58 -1.47
CA LYS A 66 0.86 30.36 -0.24
C LYS A 66 1.74 30.39 1.02
N MET A 67 2.98 29.92 0.92
CA MET A 67 3.95 29.97 2.01
C MET A 67 4.41 31.40 2.29
N ALA A 68 4.67 32.20 1.26
CA ALA A 68 5.06 33.61 1.39
C ALA A 68 3.89 34.50 1.87
N PHE A 69 2.66 34.16 1.49
CA PHE A 69 1.47 34.96 1.73
C PHE A 69 0.32 34.15 2.36
N PRO A 70 0.42 33.76 3.64
CA PRO A 70 -0.52 32.84 4.27
C PRO A 70 -1.92 33.43 4.53
N GLU A 71 -2.04 34.72 4.82
CA GLU A 71 -3.28 35.41 5.27
C GLU A 71 -4.06 36.11 4.13
N LEU A 72 -3.55 36.04 2.91
CA LEU A 72 -4.15 36.63 1.72
C LEU A 72 -5.27 35.68 1.23
N ASP A 73 -6.45 35.74 1.85
CA ASP A 73 -7.63 34.92 1.47
C ASP A 73 -8.78 35.77 0.86
N LYS A 74 -8.61 37.10 0.73
CA LYS A 74 -9.71 38.04 0.38
C LYS A 74 -9.72 38.63 -1.05
N PRO A 75 -8.62 38.84 -1.80
CA PRO A 75 -8.71 39.43 -3.13
C PRO A 75 -9.13 38.43 -4.22
N VAL A 76 -9.82 38.94 -5.26
CA VAL A 76 -10.28 38.20 -6.46
C VAL A 76 -9.15 37.38 -7.10
N LEU A 77 -7.93 37.92 -7.11
CA LEU A 77 -6.73 37.27 -7.64
C LEU A 77 -6.49 35.88 -7.04
N ILE A 78 -6.81 35.68 -5.77
CA ILE A 78 -6.52 34.44 -5.04
C ILE A 78 -7.61 33.39 -5.28
N LYS A 79 -8.84 33.82 -5.55
CA LYS A 79 -9.87 32.92 -6.05
C LYS A 79 -9.48 32.39 -7.43
N ILE A 80 -9.00 33.26 -8.33
CA ILE A 80 -8.52 32.88 -9.66
C ILE A 80 -7.35 31.90 -9.53
N PHE A 81 -6.33 32.23 -8.73
CA PHE A 81 -5.20 31.32 -8.51
C PHE A 81 -5.63 29.97 -7.92
N ASN A 82 -6.54 29.95 -6.95
CA ASN A 82 -7.05 28.69 -6.41
C ASN A 82 -7.75 27.85 -7.48
N ILE A 83 -8.59 28.45 -8.32
CA ILE A 83 -9.28 27.76 -9.42
C ILE A 83 -8.26 27.22 -10.42
N LEU A 84 -7.28 28.04 -10.81
CA LEU A 84 -6.21 27.63 -11.73
C LEU A 84 -5.39 26.48 -11.16
N THR A 85 -5.04 26.48 -9.87
CA THR A 85 -4.34 25.35 -9.25
C THR A 85 -5.19 24.10 -9.20
N TYR A 86 -6.48 24.20 -8.87
CA TYR A 86 -7.38 23.03 -8.95
C TYR A 86 -7.45 22.47 -10.37
N LEU A 87 -7.55 23.34 -11.37
CA LEU A 87 -7.62 22.94 -12.77
C LEU A 87 -6.31 22.28 -13.21
N ALA A 88 -5.16 22.90 -12.91
CA ALA A 88 -3.83 22.37 -13.22
C ALA A 88 -3.62 20.98 -12.62
N VAL A 89 -3.91 20.81 -11.33
CA VAL A 89 -3.71 19.52 -10.66
C VAL A 89 -4.71 18.45 -11.12
N SER A 90 -5.97 18.84 -11.37
CA SER A 90 -6.97 17.93 -11.92
C SER A 90 -6.58 17.46 -13.32
N LEU A 91 -6.00 18.36 -14.11
CA LEU A 91 -5.54 18.07 -15.45
C LEU A 91 -4.40 17.04 -15.44
N VAL A 92 -3.43 17.15 -14.52
CA VAL A 92 -2.39 16.12 -14.31
C VAL A 92 -3.01 14.75 -14.00
N ALA A 93 -4.03 14.69 -13.14
CA ALA A 93 -4.70 13.43 -12.82
C ALA A 93 -5.42 12.82 -14.03
N VAL A 94 -6.14 13.65 -14.80
CA VAL A 94 -6.85 13.23 -16.01
C VAL A 94 -5.88 12.77 -17.11
N GLU A 95 -4.77 13.48 -17.28
CA GLU A 95 -3.71 13.09 -18.21
C GLU A 95 -3.09 11.75 -17.83
N GLY A 96 -2.84 11.52 -16.54
CA GLY A 96 -2.35 10.23 -16.06
C GLY A 96 -3.28 9.07 -16.46
N VAL A 97 -4.60 9.25 -16.28
CA VAL A 97 -5.60 8.26 -16.74
C VAL A 97 -5.57 8.11 -18.25
N ALA A 98 -5.59 9.22 -19.00
CA ALA A 98 -5.59 9.19 -20.46
C ALA A 98 -4.36 8.45 -21.01
N VAL A 99 -3.17 8.73 -20.48
CA VAL A 99 -1.93 8.05 -20.85
C VAL A 99 -2.01 6.55 -20.51
N ALA A 100 -2.50 6.19 -19.32
CA ALA A 100 -2.59 4.79 -18.92
C ALA A 100 -3.60 3.98 -19.76
N VAL A 101 -4.71 4.59 -20.18
CA VAL A 101 -5.77 3.93 -20.95
C VAL A 101 -5.44 3.87 -22.44
N LEU A 102 -4.88 4.94 -23.00
CA LEU A 102 -4.61 5.08 -24.44
C LEU A 102 -3.19 4.64 -24.83
N ALA A 103 -2.40 4.12 -23.89
CA ALA A 103 -1.03 3.68 -24.15
C ALA A 103 -0.96 2.65 -25.28
N GLY A 104 -0.09 2.92 -26.27
CA GLY A 104 0.37 1.97 -27.28
C GLY A 104 1.84 1.63 -27.09
N ASN A 105 2.38 0.70 -27.88
CA ASN A 105 3.83 0.52 -27.97
C ASN A 105 4.44 1.73 -28.67
N MET A 106 5.55 2.25 -28.15
CA MET A 106 6.27 3.37 -28.76
C MET A 106 7.67 2.92 -29.18
N MET A 107 8.14 3.40 -30.33
CA MET A 107 9.54 3.29 -30.71
C MET A 107 10.22 4.63 -30.48
N ILE A 108 11.34 4.63 -29.77
CA ILE A 108 12.16 5.81 -29.56
C ILE A 108 13.44 5.62 -30.37
N THR A 109 13.70 6.53 -31.30
CA THR A 109 14.96 6.58 -32.06
C THR A 109 16.13 6.59 -31.10
N ASP A 110 17.16 5.79 -31.39
CA ASP A 110 18.38 5.62 -30.57
C ASP A 110 18.22 5.02 -29.17
N PHE A 111 17.00 4.84 -28.67
CA PHE A 111 16.71 4.24 -27.34
C PHE A 111 16.02 2.87 -27.43
N GLY A 112 15.40 2.56 -28.58
CA GLY A 112 14.71 1.30 -28.83
C GLY A 112 13.20 1.33 -28.55
N GLY A 113 12.58 0.16 -28.54
CA GLY A 113 11.13 0.02 -28.30
C GLY A 113 10.76 0.14 -26.81
N VAL A 114 9.86 1.07 -26.48
CA VAL A 114 9.20 1.15 -25.18
C VAL A 114 7.86 0.44 -25.24
N GLY A 115 7.78 -0.71 -24.57
CA GLY A 115 6.54 -1.47 -24.48
C GLY A 115 5.44 -0.72 -23.73
N LYS A 116 4.19 -0.89 -24.19
CA LYS A 116 2.95 -0.29 -23.66
C LYS A 116 2.91 -0.21 -22.14
N LYS A 117 3.26 -1.30 -21.44
CA LYS A 117 3.25 -1.40 -19.98
C LYS A 117 4.07 -0.34 -19.22
N TRP A 118 5.21 0.10 -19.76
CA TRP A 118 6.03 1.14 -19.11
C TRP A 118 5.35 2.50 -19.20
N ILE A 119 4.66 2.75 -20.31
CA ILE A 119 3.88 3.97 -20.56
C ILE A 119 2.64 3.96 -19.67
N VAL A 120 1.98 2.81 -19.54
CA VAL A 120 0.87 2.60 -18.60
C VAL A 120 1.31 2.91 -17.17
N LEU A 121 2.47 2.39 -16.74
CA LEU A 121 3.01 2.64 -15.40
C LEU A 121 3.26 4.14 -15.15
N ALA A 122 3.90 4.83 -16.10
CA ALA A 122 4.14 6.26 -15.99
C ALA A 122 2.82 7.06 -15.92
N GLY A 123 1.84 6.73 -16.77
CA GLY A 123 0.50 7.34 -16.73
C GLY A 123 -0.20 7.12 -15.38
N ALA A 124 -0.16 5.89 -14.87
CA ALA A 124 -0.77 5.57 -13.59
C ALA A 124 -0.07 6.28 -12.41
N GLN A 125 1.25 6.39 -12.41
CA GLN A 125 2.01 7.17 -11.42
C GLN A 125 1.62 8.66 -11.46
N LEU A 126 1.50 9.25 -12.65
CA LEU A 126 1.01 10.63 -12.82
C LEU A 126 -0.40 10.82 -12.26
N PHE A 127 -1.30 9.85 -12.49
CA PHE A 127 -2.63 9.85 -11.88
C PHE A 127 -2.56 9.85 -10.35
N GLY A 128 -1.73 8.98 -9.76
CA GLY A 128 -1.53 8.92 -8.30
C GLY A 128 -1.00 10.23 -7.71
N ILE A 129 0.02 10.81 -8.33
CA ILE A 129 0.59 12.11 -7.92
C ILE A 129 -0.44 13.22 -8.06
N GLY A 130 -1.21 13.24 -9.16
CA GLY A 130 -2.30 14.18 -9.39
C GLY A 130 -3.38 14.12 -8.30
N MET A 131 -3.83 12.91 -7.93
CA MET A 131 -4.80 12.73 -6.84
C MET A 131 -4.27 13.26 -5.50
N ILE A 132 -3.05 12.87 -5.12
CA ILE A 132 -2.44 13.30 -3.85
C ILE A 132 -2.26 14.82 -3.83
N SER A 133 -1.74 15.40 -4.92
CA SER A 133 -1.56 16.84 -5.07
C SER A 133 -2.90 17.59 -4.95
N LEU A 134 -3.98 17.04 -5.53
CA LEU A 134 -5.32 17.64 -5.49
C LEU A 134 -5.83 17.70 -4.05
N ARG A 135 -5.68 16.59 -3.32
CA ARG A 135 -6.03 16.50 -1.90
C ARG A 135 -5.20 17.48 -1.06
N SER A 136 -3.89 17.52 -1.27
CA SER A 136 -2.99 18.43 -0.56
C SER A 136 -3.41 19.89 -0.76
N TRP A 137 -3.74 20.29 -2.00
CA TRP A 137 -4.20 21.64 -2.28
C TRP A 137 -5.59 21.92 -1.67
N ARG A 138 -6.51 20.95 -1.76
CA ARG A 138 -7.85 21.04 -1.18
C ARG A 138 -7.80 21.29 0.32
N LEU A 139 -6.93 20.57 1.01
CA LEU A 139 -6.81 20.60 2.46
C LEU A 139 -5.65 21.50 2.95
N ARG A 140 -5.16 22.43 2.12
CA ARG A 140 -3.98 23.28 2.41
C ARG A 140 -4.09 24.13 3.68
N ASN A 141 -5.32 24.51 4.05
CA ASN A 141 -5.59 25.32 5.25
C ASN A 141 -5.94 24.48 6.48
N VAL A 142 -6.01 23.15 6.34
CA VAL A 142 -6.34 22.22 7.42
C VAL A 142 -5.06 21.60 7.94
N ARG A 143 -4.80 21.71 9.25
CA ARG A 143 -3.67 21.01 9.86
C ARG A 143 -4.07 19.55 10.13
N PRO A 144 -3.28 18.56 9.70
CA PRO A 144 -3.52 17.18 10.08
C PRO A 144 -3.26 17.00 11.58
N GLU A 145 -4.12 16.24 12.27
CA GLU A 145 -3.93 15.85 13.69
C GLU A 145 -2.68 14.97 13.84
N ASN A 146 -2.52 14.00 12.93
CA ASN A 146 -1.33 13.19 12.78
C ASN A 146 -0.88 13.20 11.31
N TRP A 147 0.15 13.98 11.02
CA TRP A 147 0.61 14.15 9.64
C TRP A 147 1.18 12.87 9.04
N LEU A 148 1.80 11.99 9.85
CA LEU A 148 2.43 10.77 9.36
C LEU A 148 1.38 9.76 8.88
N THR A 149 0.37 9.48 9.70
CA THR A 149 -0.73 8.57 9.31
C THR A 149 -1.60 9.14 8.21
N ASP A 150 -1.85 10.46 8.20
CA ASP A 150 -2.56 11.10 7.10
C ASP A 150 -1.81 10.93 5.77
N THR A 151 -0.48 11.05 5.80
CA THR A 151 0.37 10.92 4.61
C THR A 151 0.49 9.47 4.14
N LEU A 152 0.72 8.53 5.05
CA LEU A 152 0.81 7.11 4.71
C LEU A 152 -0.56 6.59 4.23
N GLY A 153 -1.66 7.03 4.86
CA GLY A 153 -3.02 6.61 4.51
C GLY A 153 -3.43 7.08 3.13
N GLN A 154 -3.18 8.35 2.77
CA GLN A 154 -3.47 8.86 1.43
C GLN A 154 -2.60 8.18 0.36
N ILE A 155 -1.31 7.91 0.67
CA ILE A 155 -0.40 7.24 -0.27
C ILE A 155 -0.87 5.80 -0.49
N ALA A 156 -1.19 5.05 0.57
CA ALA A 156 -1.69 3.69 0.44
C ALA A 156 -2.97 3.62 -0.42
N ALA A 157 -3.91 4.54 -0.18
CA ALA A 157 -5.14 4.64 -0.97
C ALA A 157 -4.87 4.99 -2.45
N ALA A 158 -3.96 5.92 -2.69
CA ALA A 158 -3.56 6.30 -4.04
C ALA A 158 -2.84 5.14 -4.76
N LEU A 159 -1.95 4.41 -4.08
CA LEU A 159 -1.25 3.25 -4.65
C LEU A 159 -2.23 2.15 -5.06
N ILE A 160 -3.24 1.84 -4.25
CA ILE A 160 -4.30 0.89 -4.64
C ILE A 160 -4.97 1.34 -5.96
N ALA A 161 -5.30 2.64 -6.06
CA ALA A 161 -5.93 3.17 -7.27
C ALA A 161 -5.01 3.13 -8.49
N VAL A 162 -3.71 3.42 -8.29
CA VAL A 162 -2.65 3.36 -9.31
C VAL A 162 -2.50 1.94 -9.82
N GLU A 163 -2.37 0.95 -8.92
CA GLU A 163 -2.25 -0.47 -9.30
C GLU A 163 -3.47 -0.95 -10.09
N GLY A 164 -4.68 -0.51 -9.70
CA GLY A 164 -5.90 -0.79 -10.47
C GLY A 164 -5.87 -0.22 -11.89
N LEU A 165 -5.39 1.02 -12.04
CA LEU A 165 -5.24 1.67 -13.33
C LEU A 165 -4.15 0.99 -14.18
N VAL A 166 -3.04 0.56 -13.57
CA VAL A 166 -2.00 -0.22 -14.26
C VAL A 166 -2.58 -1.52 -14.79
N ALA A 167 -3.27 -2.28 -13.94
CA ALA A 167 -3.90 -3.54 -14.32
C ALA A 167 -4.92 -3.36 -15.46
N TYR A 168 -5.71 -2.29 -15.44
CA TYR A 168 -6.62 -1.95 -16.52
C TYR A 168 -5.87 -1.64 -17.83
N GLY A 169 -4.83 -0.80 -17.77
CA GLY A 169 -4.09 -0.38 -18.96
C GLY A 169 -3.34 -1.53 -19.65
N ILE A 170 -2.84 -2.52 -18.90
CA ILE A 170 -2.11 -3.68 -19.45
C ILE A 170 -3.00 -4.90 -19.75
N ALA A 171 -4.32 -4.81 -19.53
CA ALA A 171 -5.24 -5.95 -19.61
C ALA A 171 -5.16 -6.69 -20.97
N GLY A 172 -5.16 -5.96 -22.09
CA GLY A 172 -5.09 -6.53 -23.44
C GLY A 172 -3.73 -7.10 -23.86
N THR A 173 -2.71 -6.99 -23.00
CA THR A 173 -1.34 -7.46 -23.28
C THR A 173 -0.86 -8.52 -22.30
N THR A 174 -1.70 -8.94 -21.35
CA THR A 174 -1.29 -9.82 -20.26
C THR A 174 -1.96 -11.18 -20.37
N ARG A 175 -1.18 -12.26 -20.23
CA ARG A 175 -1.65 -13.64 -20.23
C ARG A 175 -1.05 -14.40 -19.06
N VAL A 176 -1.89 -15.08 -18.27
CA VAL A 176 -1.41 -15.97 -17.22
C VAL A 176 -1.02 -17.30 -17.85
N ILE A 177 0.24 -17.71 -17.70
CA ILE A 177 0.74 -18.97 -18.27
C ILE A 177 0.22 -20.12 -17.40
N GLY A 178 -0.40 -21.12 -18.02
CA GLY A 178 -0.89 -22.33 -17.35
C GLY A 178 -2.33 -22.25 -16.82
N VAL A 179 -3.01 -21.10 -16.94
CA VAL A 179 -4.44 -20.96 -16.62
C VAL A 179 -5.20 -20.63 -17.90
N THR A 180 -5.92 -21.61 -18.44
CA THR A 180 -6.81 -21.38 -19.60
C THR A 180 -8.06 -20.64 -19.15
N GLY A 181 -8.38 -19.49 -19.77
CA GLY A 181 -9.64 -18.76 -19.55
C GLY A 181 -9.54 -17.41 -18.83
N PHE A 182 -8.34 -16.93 -18.45
CA PHE A 182 -8.18 -15.52 -18.07
C PHE A 182 -8.35 -14.63 -19.30
N GLN A 183 -9.52 -14.03 -19.43
CA GLN A 183 -9.83 -13.09 -20.50
C GLN A 183 -9.30 -11.69 -20.16
N GLU A 184 -9.00 -10.90 -21.19
CA GLU A 184 -8.71 -9.47 -21.07
C GLU A 184 -9.79 -8.73 -20.27
N SER A 185 -11.06 -9.10 -20.46
CA SER A 185 -12.21 -8.56 -19.74
C SER A 185 -12.12 -8.75 -18.22
N THR A 186 -11.58 -9.89 -17.75
CA THR A 186 -11.40 -10.18 -16.33
C THR A 186 -10.33 -9.28 -15.72
N MET A 187 -9.20 -9.11 -16.41
CA MET A 187 -8.12 -8.24 -15.92
C MET A 187 -8.53 -6.77 -15.96
N ALA A 188 -9.23 -6.34 -17.01
CA ALA A 188 -9.77 -4.99 -17.13
C ALA A 188 -10.80 -4.71 -16.02
N SER A 189 -11.75 -5.62 -15.79
CA SER A 189 -12.77 -5.47 -14.74
C SER A 189 -12.17 -5.49 -13.34
N GLY A 190 -11.22 -6.38 -13.08
CA GLY A 190 -10.47 -6.43 -11.82
C GLY A 190 -9.67 -5.15 -11.57
N GLY A 191 -8.99 -4.63 -12.60
CA GLY A 191 -8.27 -3.36 -12.54
C GLY A 191 -9.19 -2.16 -12.24
N LEU A 192 -10.33 -2.06 -12.93
CA LEU A 192 -11.32 -1.01 -12.68
C LEU A 192 -11.94 -1.10 -11.28
N LEU A 193 -12.24 -2.31 -10.79
CA LEU A 193 -12.74 -2.51 -9.43
C LEU A 193 -11.70 -2.08 -8.40
N LEU A 194 -10.43 -2.45 -8.58
CA LEU A 194 -9.34 -2.05 -7.70
C LEU A 194 -9.12 -0.53 -7.72
N MET A 195 -9.16 0.07 -8.92
CA MET A 195 -9.09 1.52 -9.11
C MET A 195 -10.23 2.23 -8.37
N GLY A 196 -11.46 1.76 -8.55
CA GLY A 196 -12.66 2.31 -7.91
C GLY A 196 -12.60 2.20 -6.38
N LEU A 197 -12.18 1.04 -5.84
CA LEU A 197 -12.01 0.85 -4.40
C LEU A 197 -10.93 1.77 -3.84
N GLY A 198 -9.77 1.86 -4.48
CA GLY A 198 -8.69 2.78 -4.10
C GLY A 198 -9.13 4.24 -4.11
N SER A 199 -9.83 4.67 -5.17
CA SER A 199 -10.40 6.02 -5.27
C SER A 199 -11.46 6.30 -4.21
N LEU A 200 -12.30 5.32 -3.85
CA LEU A 200 -13.33 5.48 -2.82
C LEU A 200 -12.69 5.61 -1.42
N ILE A 201 -11.68 4.78 -1.12
CA ILE A 201 -10.87 4.91 0.09
C ILE A 201 -10.20 6.29 0.13
N PHE A 202 -9.60 6.74 -0.98
CA PHE A 202 -8.96 8.05 -1.08
C PHE A 202 -9.96 9.21 -0.87
N ALA A 203 -11.16 9.08 -1.43
CA ALA A 203 -12.25 10.03 -1.25
C ALA A 203 -12.67 10.11 0.23
N LEU A 204 -12.80 8.97 0.92
CA LEU A 204 -13.09 8.95 2.36
C LEU A 204 -11.98 9.65 3.17
N TRP A 205 -10.70 9.41 2.87
CA TRP A 205 -9.55 10.14 3.45
C TRP A 205 -9.57 11.63 3.20
N THR A 206 -10.13 12.07 2.08
CA THR A 206 -10.20 13.49 1.74
C THR A 206 -11.40 14.15 2.42
N LEU A 207 -12.58 13.55 2.28
CA LEU A 207 -13.86 14.09 2.74
C LEU A 207 -13.94 14.17 4.26
N SER A 208 -13.33 13.23 5.00
CA SER A 208 -13.35 13.27 6.46
C SER A 208 -12.56 14.44 7.07
N CYS A 209 -11.66 15.05 6.30
CA CYS A 209 -10.81 16.16 6.74
C CYS A 209 -11.21 17.51 6.11
N ASP A 210 -12.13 17.50 5.15
CA ASP A 210 -12.50 18.69 4.39
C ASP A 210 -13.44 19.60 5.21
N GLN A 211 -13.03 20.84 5.47
CA GLN A 211 -13.82 21.80 6.26
C GLN A 211 -15.21 22.10 5.69
N TRP A 212 -15.42 21.96 4.37
CA TRP A 212 -16.72 22.27 3.75
C TRP A 212 -17.68 21.09 3.79
N PHE A 213 -17.15 19.88 3.64
CA PHE A 213 -17.96 18.67 3.59
C PHE A 213 -18.06 17.99 4.96
N ALA A 214 -16.99 17.94 5.76
CA ALA A 214 -16.97 17.28 7.08
C ALA A 214 -18.11 17.70 8.03
N PRO A 215 -18.53 18.98 8.12
CA PRO A 215 -19.67 19.36 8.97
C PRO A 215 -21.03 18.98 8.37
N LYS A 216 -21.12 18.79 7.05
CA LYS A 216 -22.34 18.38 6.33
C LYS A 216 -22.45 16.87 6.16
N LEU A 217 -21.34 16.16 6.37
CA LEU A 217 -21.27 14.71 6.29
C LEU A 217 -22.15 14.09 7.39
N PRO A 218 -23.00 13.11 7.05
CA PRO A 218 -23.82 12.44 8.05
C PRO A 218 -22.93 11.90 9.16
N LYS A 219 -23.42 11.90 10.41
CA LYS A 219 -22.71 11.34 11.58
C LYS A 219 -22.17 9.93 11.32
N LEU A 220 -22.74 9.19 10.36
CA LEU A 220 -22.27 7.90 9.88
C LEU A 220 -20.80 7.92 9.39
N LEU A 221 -20.32 9.01 8.78
CA LEU A 221 -18.95 9.13 8.28
C LEU A 221 -17.97 9.75 9.29
N ASN A 222 -18.48 10.11 10.48
CA ASN A 222 -17.69 10.61 11.60
C ASN A 222 -17.76 9.63 12.78
N GLY A 223 -16.71 8.82 12.97
CA GLY A 223 -16.59 7.90 14.11
C GLY A 223 -16.56 6.43 13.70
N TRP A 224 -17.15 5.56 14.52
CA TRP A 224 -17.08 4.10 14.36
C TRP A 224 -17.60 3.56 13.01
N PRO A 225 -18.70 4.05 12.42
CA PRO A 225 -19.17 3.49 11.14
C PRO A 225 -18.22 3.82 9.98
N SER A 226 -17.48 4.93 10.03
CA SER A 226 -16.41 5.21 9.06
C SER A 226 -15.23 4.22 9.15
N MET A 227 -14.95 3.73 10.37
CA MET A 227 -13.98 2.67 10.59
C MET A 227 -14.47 1.36 9.99
N VAL A 228 -15.76 1.03 10.16
CA VAL A 228 -16.38 -0.15 9.53
C VAL A 228 -16.29 -0.03 8.01
N ALA A 229 -16.65 1.12 7.43
CA ALA A 229 -16.55 1.34 5.99
C ALA A 229 -15.11 1.13 5.47
N MET A 230 -14.11 1.72 6.13
CA MET A 230 -12.70 1.49 5.76
C MET A 230 -12.27 0.04 5.91
N THR A 231 -12.75 -0.66 6.94
CA THR A 231 -12.47 -2.09 7.16
C THR A 231 -13.07 -2.93 6.05
N VAL A 232 -14.30 -2.62 5.62
CA VAL A 232 -14.97 -3.33 4.52
C VAL A 232 -14.21 -3.08 3.21
N LEU A 233 -13.87 -1.83 2.89
CA LEU A 233 -13.18 -1.49 1.65
C LEU A 233 -11.79 -2.13 1.57
N GLY A 234 -10.97 -1.97 2.62
CA GLY A 234 -9.66 -2.62 2.72
C GLY A 234 -9.76 -4.14 2.79
N GLY A 235 -10.76 -4.66 3.50
CA GLY A 235 -11.04 -6.08 3.64
C GLY A 235 -11.46 -6.76 2.35
N VAL A 236 -12.21 -6.08 1.48
CA VAL A 236 -12.56 -6.60 0.13
C VAL A 236 -11.30 -6.75 -0.72
N ILE A 237 -10.38 -5.78 -0.67
CA ILE A 237 -9.10 -5.87 -1.39
C ILE A 237 -8.26 -7.01 -0.83
N ALA A 238 -8.12 -7.09 0.50
CA ALA A 238 -7.36 -8.14 1.17
C ALA A 238 -7.93 -9.54 0.87
N ALA A 239 -9.25 -9.73 0.97
CA ALA A 239 -9.91 -10.99 0.64
C ALA A 239 -9.74 -11.37 -0.83
N GLY A 240 -9.83 -10.39 -1.74
CA GLY A 240 -9.54 -10.58 -3.16
C GLY A 240 -8.11 -11.06 -3.41
N CYS A 241 -7.13 -10.51 -2.69
CA CYS A 241 -5.73 -10.93 -2.80
C CYS A 241 -5.51 -12.34 -2.22
N VAL A 242 -6.17 -12.69 -1.11
CA VAL A 242 -6.15 -14.06 -0.57
C VAL A 242 -6.71 -15.05 -1.58
N ALA A 243 -7.84 -14.73 -2.22
CA ALA A 243 -8.41 -15.54 -3.29
C ALA A 243 -7.47 -15.62 -4.51
N ALA A 244 -6.80 -14.52 -4.86
CA ALA A 244 -5.84 -14.50 -5.96
C ALA A 244 -4.67 -15.46 -5.74
N THR A 245 -4.24 -15.71 -4.50
CA THR A 245 -3.13 -16.65 -4.19
C THR A 245 -3.33 -18.06 -4.75
N PHE A 246 -4.57 -18.51 -4.93
CA PHE A 246 -4.88 -19.82 -5.52
C PHE A 246 -4.68 -19.88 -7.04
N PHE A 247 -4.58 -18.73 -7.70
CA PHE A 247 -4.43 -18.60 -9.14
C PHE A 247 -3.07 -18.01 -9.54
N VAL A 248 -2.17 -17.78 -8.58
CA VAL A 248 -0.86 -17.18 -8.86
C VAL A 248 0.02 -18.15 -9.64
N GLY A 249 0.34 -17.77 -10.87
CA GLY A 249 1.28 -18.45 -11.75
C GLY A 249 2.21 -17.44 -12.43
N PRO A 250 3.18 -17.93 -13.24
CA PRO A 250 3.96 -17.06 -14.12
C PRO A 250 3.05 -16.34 -15.12
N VAL A 251 3.36 -15.08 -15.40
CA VAL A 251 2.53 -14.22 -16.25
C VAL A 251 3.37 -13.78 -17.45
N ALA A 252 2.91 -14.02 -18.67
CA ALA A 252 3.48 -13.41 -19.85
C ALA A 252 2.84 -12.05 -20.10
N VAL A 253 3.66 -11.04 -20.33
CA VAL A 253 3.19 -9.75 -20.86
C VAL A 253 3.83 -9.56 -22.22
N ASP A 254 3.00 -9.37 -23.24
CA ASP A 254 3.46 -9.13 -24.61
C ASP A 254 4.39 -7.91 -24.64
N GLY A 255 5.60 -8.08 -25.20
CA GLY A 255 6.66 -7.05 -25.23
C GLY A 255 7.59 -7.02 -24.01
N VAL A 256 7.52 -7.99 -23.10
CA VAL A 256 8.36 -8.08 -21.88
C VAL A 256 9.05 -9.43 -21.73
N GLY A 257 8.38 -10.48 -22.18
CA GLY A 257 8.71 -11.85 -21.82
C GLY A 257 7.90 -12.33 -20.61
N SER A 258 8.26 -13.51 -20.09
CA SER A 258 7.60 -14.11 -18.93
C SER A 258 8.06 -13.45 -17.63
N VAL A 259 7.11 -12.92 -16.88
CA VAL A 259 7.28 -12.52 -15.48
C VAL A 259 7.27 -13.79 -14.63
N THR A 260 8.32 -13.95 -13.82
CA THR A 260 8.46 -15.09 -12.93
C THR A 260 7.39 -15.06 -11.82
N LYS A 261 6.96 -16.25 -11.37
CA LYS A 261 5.92 -16.42 -10.34
C LYS A 261 6.18 -15.53 -9.11
N ILE A 262 7.43 -15.39 -8.67
CA ILE A 262 7.77 -14.61 -7.47
C ILE A 262 7.41 -13.13 -7.56
N VAL A 263 7.53 -12.52 -8.73
CA VAL A 263 7.18 -11.10 -8.91
C VAL A 263 5.66 -10.92 -8.78
N VAL A 264 4.88 -11.86 -9.31
CA VAL A 264 3.42 -11.88 -9.19
C VAL A 264 3.00 -12.12 -7.74
N VAL A 265 3.66 -13.05 -7.05
CA VAL A 265 3.47 -13.30 -5.61
C VAL A 265 3.72 -12.02 -4.82
N ALA A 266 4.84 -11.33 -5.06
CA ALA A 266 5.17 -10.10 -4.36
C ALA A 266 4.12 -9.01 -4.60
N GLY A 267 3.63 -8.84 -5.84
CA GLY A 267 2.58 -7.88 -6.17
C GLY A 267 1.25 -8.17 -5.45
N VAL A 268 0.80 -9.43 -5.44
CA VAL A 268 -0.43 -9.84 -4.73
C VAL A 268 -0.31 -9.59 -3.23
N SER A 269 0.83 -9.95 -2.63
CA SER A 269 1.06 -9.71 -1.20
C SER A 269 1.14 -8.21 -0.89
N GLN A 270 1.76 -7.40 -1.76
CA GLN A 270 1.81 -5.93 -1.58
C GLN A 270 0.41 -5.31 -1.62
N LEU A 271 -0.43 -5.70 -2.58
CA LEU A 271 -1.82 -5.26 -2.65
C LEU A 271 -2.62 -5.67 -1.41
N PHE A 272 -2.41 -6.88 -0.91
CA PHE A 272 -2.98 -7.35 0.35
C PHE A 272 -2.57 -6.44 1.53
N ALA A 273 -1.27 -6.13 1.65
CA ALA A 273 -0.75 -5.28 2.71
C ALA A 273 -1.35 -3.86 2.63
N LEU A 274 -1.46 -3.27 1.43
CA LEU A 274 -2.11 -1.97 1.24
C LEU A 274 -3.59 -2.01 1.68
N GLY A 275 -4.31 -3.09 1.34
CA GLY A 275 -5.68 -3.33 1.79
C GLY A 275 -5.83 -3.39 3.31
N LEU A 276 -4.87 -4.01 4.02
CA LEU A 276 -4.87 -4.09 5.49
C LEU A 276 -4.39 -2.80 6.17
N VAL A 277 -3.34 -2.16 5.68
CA VAL A 277 -2.73 -0.99 6.30
C VAL A 277 -3.68 0.20 6.27
N THR A 278 -4.50 0.33 5.23
CA THR A 278 -5.44 1.44 5.08
C THR A 278 -6.41 1.59 6.27
N PRO A 279 -7.21 0.57 6.66
CA PRO A 279 -8.07 0.67 7.84
C PRO A 279 -7.30 0.83 9.14
N LEU A 280 -6.10 0.24 9.27
CA LEU A 280 -5.28 0.38 10.47
C LEU A 280 -4.81 1.83 10.66
N LEU A 281 -4.31 2.47 9.61
CA LEU A 281 -3.94 3.89 9.60
C LEU A 281 -5.16 4.78 9.87
N TRP A 282 -6.35 4.40 9.38
CA TRP A 282 -7.58 5.13 9.67
C TRP A 282 -7.92 5.11 11.16
N LYS A 283 -7.72 3.99 11.86
CA LYS A 283 -7.98 3.88 13.30
C LYS A 283 -7.08 4.82 14.10
N ILE A 284 -5.80 4.94 13.73
CA ILE A 284 -4.79 5.68 14.51
C ILE A 284 -4.58 7.13 14.02
N ARG A 285 -5.34 7.58 13.02
CA ARG A 285 -5.20 8.92 12.42
C ARG A 285 -5.39 10.09 13.39
N LYS A 286 -6.11 9.84 14.50
CA LYS A 286 -6.41 10.84 15.54
C LYS A 286 -5.47 10.74 16.74
N GLU A 287 -4.60 9.73 16.77
CA GLU A 287 -3.62 9.61 17.84
C GLU A 287 -2.54 10.67 17.66
N PRO A 288 -2.28 11.52 18.67
CA PRO A 288 -1.25 12.54 18.58
C PRO A 288 0.13 11.90 18.39
N LEU A 289 1.03 12.57 17.66
CA LEU A 289 2.42 12.14 17.46
C LEU A 289 3.25 12.36 18.74
N ASP A 290 2.98 11.55 19.76
CA ASP A 290 3.65 11.57 21.05
C ASP A 290 4.37 10.24 21.35
N ARG A 291 4.84 10.07 22.59
CA ARG A 291 5.48 8.80 23.02
C ARG A 291 4.51 7.61 22.98
N HIS A 292 3.20 7.85 23.08
CA HIS A 292 2.20 6.79 23.03
C HIS A 292 2.04 6.26 21.61
N TYR A 293 2.11 7.14 20.60
CA TYR A 293 2.07 6.75 19.19
C TYR A 293 3.15 5.74 18.80
N LEU A 294 4.36 5.85 19.40
CA LEU A 294 5.45 4.88 19.23
C LEU A 294 5.12 3.48 19.77
N SER A 295 4.11 3.34 20.63
CA SER A 295 3.62 2.02 21.08
C SER A 295 2.45 1.50 20.25
N VAL A 296 1.77 2.36 19.50
CA VAL A 296 0.57 2.02 18.74
C VAL A 296 0.94 1.61 17.31
N LEU A 297 1.78 2.40 16.63
CA LEU A 297 2.17 2.17 15.25
C LEU A 297 2.88 0.81 15.06
N PRO A 298 3.87 0.41 15.88
CA PRO A 298 4.56 -0.86 15.68
C PRO A 298 3.64 -2.07 15.76
N VAL A 299 2.61 -2.05 16.61
CA VAL A 299 1.66 -3.16 16.70
C VAL A 299 0.93 -3.36 15.37
N THR A 300 0.49 -2.28 14.76
CA THR A 300 -0.21 -2.35 13.46
C THR A 300 0.70 -2.75 12.32
N THR A 301 1.94 -2.25 12.30
CA THR A 301 2.88 -2.54 11.21
C THR A 301 3.43 -3.96 11.31
N THR A 302 3.77 -4.44 12.51
CA THR A 302 4.29 -5.81 12.69
C THR A 302 3.24 -6.85 12.34
N LEU A 303 1.99 -6.67 12.80
CA LEU A 303 0.91 -7.60 12.47
C LEU A 303 0.51 -7.56 10.99
N SER A 304 0.56 -6.40 10.35
CA SER A 304 0.35 -6.30 8.91
C SER A 304 1.45 -7.01 8.12
N LEU A 305 2.70 -6.90 8.58
CA LEU A 305 3.84 -7.57 7.97
C LEU A 305 3.77 -9.09 8.13
N LEU A 306 3.38 -9.59 9.29
CA LEU A 306 3.14 -11.02 9.53
C LEU A 306 1.99 -11.56 8.67
N ALA A 307 0.89 -10.80 8.54
CA ALA A 307 -0.21 -11.18 7.65
C ALA A 307 0.24 -11.19 6.16
N PHE A 308 1.05 -10.21 5.75
CA PHE A 308 1.68 -10.14 4.42
C PHE A 308 2.54 -11.38 4.16
N GLU A 309 3.37 -11.80 5.11
CA GLU A 309 4.19 -13.00 5.01
C GLU A 309 3.34 -14.26 4.84
N GLY A 310 2.22 -14.36 5.56
CA GLY A 310 1.27 -15.45 5.38
C GLY A 310 0.72 -15.55 3.96
N VAL A 311 0.29 -14.42 3.38
CA VAL A 311 -0.17 -14.34 1.97
C VAL A 311 0.96 -14.66 0.99
N PHE A 312 2.16 -14.13 1.25
CA PHE A 312 3.34 -14.40 0.43
C PHE A 312 3.67 -15.90 0.42
N ALA A 313 3.68 -16.56 1.57
CA ALA A 313 3.88 -18.00 1.67
C ALA A 313 2.76 -18.79 0.95
N MET A 314 1.50 -18.42 1.13
CA MET A 314 0.36 -19.07 0.44
C MET A 314 0.46 -18.99 -1.09
N ALA A 315 0.85 -17.83 -1.61
CA ALA A 315 0.97 -17.58 -3.04
C ALA A 315 2.24 -18.20 -3.63
N LEU A 316 3.33 -18.27 -2.85
CA LEU A 316 4.56 -18.94 -3.23
C LEU A 316 4.41 -20.46 -3.26
N ALA A 317 3.46 -21.01 -2.50
CA ALA A 317 3.26 -22.44 -2.29
C ALA A 317 3.44 -23.26 -3.57
N ALA A 318 4.30 -24.27 -3.43
CA ALA A 318 4.63 -25.29 -4.41
C ALA A 318 5.09 -26.55 -3.65
N ASN A 319 5.24 -27.67 -4.35
CA ASN A 319 5.88 -28.84 -3.76
C ASN A 319 7.29 -28.47 -3.29
N THR A 320 7.58 -28.82 -2.05
CA THR A 320 8.74 -28.35 -1.32
C THR A 320 9.53 -29.55 -0.84
N TYR A 321 10.80 -29.65 -1.19
CA TYR A 321 11.67 -30.72 -0.71
C TYR A 321 12.56 -30.18 0.40
N ILE A 322 12.49 -30.81 1.58
CA ILE A 322 13.34 -30.45 2.71
C ILE A 322 14.45 -31.49 2.84
N GLU A 323 15.70 -31.02 2.86
CA GLU A 323 16.85 -31.88 3.08
C GLU A 323 16.73 -32.60 4.44
N GLY A 324 16.78 -33.93 4.43
CA GLY A 324 16.65 -34.77 5.63
C GLY A 324 15.22 -35.11 6.09
N LEU A 325 14.18 -34.41 5.61
CA LEU A 325 12.77 -34.64 5.97
C LEU A 325 11.92 -35.16 4.79
N GLY A 326 12.36 -34.97 3.56
CA GLY A 326 11.67 -35.44 2.35
C GLY A 326 10.74 -34.38 1.74
N GLY A 327 9.77 -34.83 0.95
CA GLY A 327 8.84 -33.96 0.22
C GLY A 327 7.65 -33.51 1.07
N ILE A 328 7.44 -32.20 1.13
CA ILE A 328 6.23 -31.54 1.62
C ILE A 328 5.36 -31.15 0.44
N LEU A 329 4.08 -31.54 0.52
CA LEU A 329 3.07 -31.17 -0.46
C LEU A 329 2.82 -29.66 -0.47
N GLU A 330 2.51 -29.11 -1.64
CA GLU A 330 2.06 -27.72 -1.80
C GLU A 330 0.93 -27.34 -0.81
N SER A 331 -0.03 -28.24 -0.57
CA SER A 331 -1.14 -28.03 0.36
C SER A 331 -0.66 -27.77 1.79
N THR A 332 0.40 -28.46 2.21
CA THR A 332 0.95 -28.32 3.57
C THR A 332 1.70 -27.00 3.71
N PHE A 333 2.54 -26.63 2.73
CA PHE A 333 3.21 -25.33 2.74
C PHE A 333 2.20 -24.16 2.67
N ARG A 334 1.15 -24.29 1.85
CA ARG A 334 0.06 -23.32 1.79
C ARG A 334 -0.69 -23.23 3.12
N SER A 335 -0.91 -24.36 3.80
CA SER A 335 -1.58 -24.37 5.10
C SER A 335 -0.80 -23.64 6.19
N ALA A 336 0.53 -23.74 6.18
CA ALA A 336 1.39 -22.97 7.09
C ALA A 336 1.28 -21.46 6.84
N GLY A 337 1.33 -21.03 5.57
CA GLY A 337 1.08 -19.62 5.22
C GLY A 337 -0.32 -19.15 5.62
N ALA A 338 -1.33 -20.01 5.45
CA ALA A 338 -2.71 -19.70 5.84
C ALA A 338 -2.87 -19.60 7.36
N GLN A 339 -2.18 -20.42 8.14
CA GLN A 339 -2.18 -20.32 9.61
C GLN A 339 -1.60 -18.98 10.07
N LEU A 340 -0.43 -18.59 9.54
CA LEU A 340 0.19 -17.30 9.85
C LEU A 340 -0.72 -16.13 9.49
N LEU A 341 -1.35 -16.18 8.31
CA LEU A 341 -2.33 -15.20 7.86
C LEU A 341 -3.52 -15.11 8.84
N VAL A 342 -4.13 -16.25 9.18
CA VAL A 342 -5.31 -16.32 10.05
C VAL A 342 -4.99 -15.80 11.44
N LEU A 343 -3.89 -16.24 12.06
CA LEU A 343 -3.47 -15.79 13.38
C LEU A 343 -3.19 -14.28 13.40
N SER A 344 -2.47 -13.77 12.40
CA SER A 344 -2.16 -12.34 12.29
C SER A 344 -3.43 -11.50 12.10
N THR A 345 -4.36 -11.99 11.28
CA THR A 345 -5.64 -11.32 11.03
C THR A 345 -6.54 -11.33 12.26
N ILE A 346 -6.59 -12.44 13.01
CA ILE A 346 -7.28 -12.52 14.30
C ILE A 346 -6.70 -11.52 15.30
N ALA A 347 -5.36 -11.44 15.40
CA ALA A 347 -4.70 -10.46 16.26
C ALA A 347 -5.02 -9.01 15.84
N LEU A 348 -5.03 -8.71 14.54
CA LEU A 348 -5.42 -7.41 14.01
C LEU A 348 -6.86 -7.05 14.36
N PHE A 349 -7.82 -7.96 14.15
CA PHE A 349 -9.22 -7.72 14.49
C PHE A 349 -9.41 -7.53 16.00
N ALA A 350 -8.77 -8.37 16.82
CA ALA A 350 -8.77 -8.22 18.26
C ALA A 350 -8.25 -6.84 18.69
N TRP A 351 -7.15 -6.38 18.08
CA TRP A 351 -6.60 -5.06 18.31
C TRP A 351 -7.49 -3.92 17.82
N MET A 352 -8.13 -4.06 16.65
CA MET A 352 -9.04 -3.06 16.08
C MET A 352 -10.27 -2.87 16.98
N VAL A 353 -10.80 -3.97 17.50
CA VAL A 353 -12.06 -4.00 18.24
C VAL A 353 -11.88 -3.64 19.71
N LYS A 354 -10.68 -3.78 20.31
CA LYS A 354 -10.42 -3.56 21.75
C LYS A 354 -10.98 -2.25 22.36
N ASP A 355 -10.97 -1.17 21.58
CA ASP A 355 -11.39 0.18 22.01
C ASP A 355 -12.85 0.50 21.65
N SER A 356 -13.60 -0.47 21.09
CA SER A 356 -14.96 -0.23 20.65
C SER A 356 -15.87 0.16 21.81
N PRO A 357 -16.69 1.23 21.66
CA PRO A 357 -17.64 1.65 22.67
C PRO A 357 -18.77 0.62 22.88
N LEU A 358 -18.97 -0.28 21.92
CA LEU A 358 -20.01 -1.31 21.96
C LEU A 358 -19.64 -2.54 22.81
N LEU A 359 -18.37 -2.67 23.22
CA LEU A 359 -17.92 -3.83 24.00
C LEU A 359 -18.11 -3.59 25.50
N THR A 360 -18.79 -4.53 26.16
CA THR A 360 -18.85 -4.63 27.62
C THR A 360 -17.54 -5.22 28.18
N ARG A 361 -17.42 -5.34 29.51
CA ARG A 361 -16.17 -5.77 30.18
C ARG A 361 -15.67 -7.15 29.76
N TRP A 362 -16.57 -8.11 29.54
CA TRP A 362 -16.23 -9.49 29.17
C TRP A 362 -15.67 -9.61 27.74
N PRO A 363 -16.35 -9.08 26.71
CA PRO A 363 -15.84 -9.04 25.35
C PRO A 363 -14.48 -8.32 25.20
N LYS A 364 -14.21 -7.28 26.00
CA LYS A 364 -12.88 -6.62 26.03
C LYS A 364 -11.77 -7.54 26.54
N ARG A 365 -12.07 -8.39 27.52
CA ARG A 365 -11.12 -9.41 28.01
C ARG A 365 -10.88 -10.47 26.95
N ILE A 366 -11.92 -10.93 26.26
CA ILE A 366 -11.79 -11.90 25.17
C ILE A 366 -10.88 -11.34 24.08
N ALA A 367 -11.14 -10.12 23.59
CA ALA A 367 -10.28 -9.48 22.58
C ALA A 367 -8.82 -9.37 23.04
N SER A 368 -8.58 -9.00 24.30
CA SER A 368 -7.21 -8.90 24.84
C SER A 368 -6.52 -10.26 24.96
N SER A 369 -7.24 -11.30 25.40
CA SER A 369 -6.73 -12.67 25.44
C SER A 369 -6.45 -13.21 24.05
N THR A 370 -7.36 -13.01 23.10
CA THR A 370 -7.21 -13.43 21.71
C THR A 370 -6.00 -12.80 21.05
N PHE A 371 -5.77 -11.49 21.27
CA PHE A 371 -4.56 -10.82 20.81
C PHE A 371 -3.30 -11.51 21.36
N LEU A 372 -3.24 -11.67 22.69
CA LEU A 372 -2.09 -12.26 23.36
C LEU A 372 -1.81 -13.68 22.84
N VAL A 373 -2.82 -14.55 22.83
CA VAL A 373 -2.70 -15.94 22.37
C VAL A 373 -2.25 -16.01 20.91
N ALA A 374 -2.85 -15.24 20.01
CA ALA A 374 -2.49 -15.25 18.60
C ALA A 374 -1.05 -14.78 18.37
N THR A 375 -0.63 -13.68 19.01
CA THR A 375 0.76 -13.18 18.88
C THR A 375 1.80 -14.12 19.50
N THR A 376 1.49 -14.74 20.64
CA THR A 376 2.38 -15.74 21.26
C THR A 376 2.48 -16.98 20.38
N ALA A 377 1.39 -17.46 19.78
CA ALA A 377 1.41 -18.59 18.87
C ALA A 377 2.31 -18.32 17.64
N ILE A 378 2.19 -17.15 17.02
CA ILE A 378 3.05 -16.75 15.89
C ILE A 378 4.53 -16.73 16.30
N ALA A 379 4.84 -16.22 17.49
CA ALA A 379 6.23 -16.18 17.95
C ALA A 379 6.80 -17.57 18.24
N LEU A 380 5.98 -18.49 18.78
CA LEU A 380 6.36 -19.88 18.98
C LEU A 380 6.56 -20.62 17.66
N GLU A 381 5.73 -20.36 16.65
CA GLU A 381 5.93 -20.85 15.29
C GLU A 381 7.26 -20.34 14.72
N GLY A 382 7.58 -19.06 14.90
CA GLY A 382 8.87 -18.49 14.51
C GLY A 382 10.07 -19.20 15.16
N LEU A 383 10.00 -19.51 16.46
CA LEU A 383 11.03 -20.30 17.15
C LEU A 383 11.12 -21.73 16.61
N ALA A 384 9.98 -22.37 16.30
CA ALA A 384 9.97 -23.71 15.71
C ALA A 384 10.60 -23.72 14.30
N VAL A 385 10.36 -22.69 13.49
CA VAL A 385 10.99 -22.53 12.17
C VAL A 385 12.51 -22.38 12.29
N ILE A 386 13.01 -21.66 13.30
CA ILE A 386 14.45 -21.56 13.56
C ILE A 386 15.02 -22.94 13.91
N LEU A 387 14.42 -23.65 14.85
CA LEU A 387 14.89 -24.97 15.32
C LEU A 387 14.84 -26.06 14.24
N MET A 388 13.95 -25.92 13.27
CA MET A 388 13.78 -26.85 12.16
C MET A 388 14.35 -26.30 10.85
N ALA A 389 15.21 -25.28 10.92
CA ALA A 389 15.80 -24.71 9.74
C ALA A 389 16.75 -25.71 9.08
N VAL A 390 16.49 -26.00 7.82
CA VAL A 390 17.32 -26.85 6.95
C VAL A 390 17.27 -26.27 5.55
N ASN A 391 18.12 -26.75 4.63
CA ASN A 391 18.01 -26.35 3.24
C ASN A 391 16.71 -26.87 2.63
N ILE A 392 16.01 -25.98 1.93
CA ILE A 392 14.72 -26.28 1.32
C ILE A 392 14.83 -26.03 -0.18
N ARG A 393 14.29 -26.92 -1.00
CA ARG A 393 14.11 -26.69 -2.43
C ARG A 393 12.63 -26.51 -2.73
N ILE A 394 12.27 -25.38 -3.33
CA ILE A 394 10.89 -25.09 -3.72
C ILE A 394 10.77 -25.27 -5.23
N ASP A 395 9.86 -26.13 -5.68
CA ASP A 395 9.68 -26.40 -7.11
C ASP A 395 9.23 -25.14 -7.86
N GLY A 396 9.87 -24.89 -9.01
CA GLY A 396 9.64 -23.68 -9.81
C GLY A 396 10.27 -22.40 -9.25
N PHE A 397 11.09 -22.49 -8.21
CA PHE A 397 11.81 -21.36 -7.62
C PHE A 397 13.33 -21.59 -7.61
N SER A 398 13.88 -22.03 -6.48
CA SER A 398 15.29 -22.41 -6.30
C SER A 398 15.47 -23.05 -4.92
N GLY A 399 16.71 -23.44 -4.60
CA GLY A 399 17.09 -23.73 -3.22
C GLY A 399 17.02 -22.47 -2.36
N VAL A 400 16.41 -22.58 -1.18
CA VAL A 400 16.45 -21.63 -0.08
C VAL A 400 17.39 -22.22 0.96
N GLY A 401 18.53 -21.57 1.14
CA GLY A 401 19.51 -22.01 2.13
C GLY A 401 18.97 -21.88 3.54
N GLU A 402 19.43 -22.75 4.44
CA GLU A 402 19.09 -22.77 5.86
C GLU A 402 19.09 -21.38 6.52
N ARG A 403 20.11 -20.56 6.22
CA ARG A 403 20.22 -19.18 6.73
C ARG A 403 19.00 -18.31 6.46
N TYR A 404 18.37 -18.47 5.29
CA TYR A 404 17.17 -17.70 4.94
C TYR A 404 15.94 -18.21 5.69
N VAL A 405 15.87 -19.51 5.97
CA VAL A 405 14.81 -20.12 6.79
C VAL A 405 14.93 -19.63 8.24
N VAL A 406 16.15 -19.62 8.79
CA VAL A 406 16.45 -19.04 10.12
C VAL A 406 16.04 -17.57 10.18
N LEU A 407 16.39 -16.77 9.17
CA LEU A 407 16.01 -15.36 9.12
C LEU A 407 14.49 -15.15 9.08
N GLY A 408 13.75 -16.02 8.40
CA GLY A 408 12.29 -16.01 8.40
C GLY A 408 11.71 -16.26 9.79
N GLY A 409 12.15 -17.33 10.47
CA GLY A 409 11.70 -17.63 11.84
C GLY A 409 12.11 -16.56 12.86
N LEU A 410 13.30 -15.97 12.70
CA LEU A 410 13.78 -14.84 13.49
C LEU A 410 12.86 -13.62 13.31
N GLN A 411 12.54 -13.28 12.06
CA GLN A 411 11.65 -12.16 11.73
C GLN A 411 10.27 -12.36 12.36
N MET A 412 9.66 -13.54 12.21
CA MET A 412 8.35 -13.85 12.82
C MET A 412 8.38 -13.66 14.34
N THR A 413 9.39 -14.22 15.01
CA THR A 413 9.55 -14.16 16.47
C THR A 413 9.73 -12.72 16.96
N LEU A 414 10.57 -11.94 16.28
CA LEU A 414 10.85 -10.55 16.63
C LEU A 414 9.63 -9.65 16.40
N LEU A 415 8.95 -9.76 15.25
CA LEU A 415 7.78 -8.95 14.93
C LEU A 415 6.63 -9.22 15.91
N ALA A 416 6.38 -10.48 16.26
CA ALA A 416 5.38 -10.86 17.25
C ALA A 416 5.76 -10.38 18.66
N SER A 417 7.03 -10.46 19.05
CA SER A 417 7.52 -9.95 20.34
C SER A 417 7.39 -8.43 20.45
N ILE A 418 7.71 -7.70 19.38
CA ILE A 418 7.49 -6.24 19.29
C ILE A 418 5.99 -5.93 19.42
N ALA A 419 5.12 -6.68 18.73
CA ALA A 419 3.68 -6.52 18.82
C ALA A 419 3.19 -6.65 20.28
N LEU A 420 3.66 -7.67 21.00
CA LEU A 420 3.33 -7.94 22.40
C LEU A 420 3.77 -6.81 23.35
N ILE A 421 5.04 -6.37 23.25
CA ILE A 421 5.60 -5.31 24.11
C ILE A 421 4.90 -3.98 23.86
N CYS A 422 4.73 -3.62 22.59
CA CYS A 422 4.11 -2.36 22.20
C CYS A 422 2.62 -2.37 22.55
N TRP A 423 1.92 -3.49 22.35
CA TRP A 423 0.53 -3.65 22.75
C TRP A 423 0.34 -3.45 24.24
N ALA A 424 1.15 -4.08 25.09
CA ALA A 424 1.08 -3.94 26.55
C ALA A 424 1.20 -2.48 27.05
N ARG A 425 1.80 -1.58 26.23
CA ARG A 425 1.94 -0.16 26.54
C ARG A 425 0.76 0.70 26.07
N THR A 426 -0.17 0.15 25.29
CA THR A 426 -1.35 0.88 24.79
C THR A 426 -2.41 1.13 25.88
N HIS A 427 -3.24 2.16 25.69
CA HIS A 427 -4.37 2.46 26.57
C HIS A 427 -5.45 1.36 26.56
N GLY A 428 -6.24 1.29 27.63
CA GLY A 428 -7.38 0.38 27.74
C GLY A 428 -7.09 -1.06 28.19
N ILE A 429 -5.81 -1.41 28.40
CA ILE A 429 -5.39 -2.76 28.81
C ILE A 429 -5.25 -2.84 30.34
N THR A 430 -5.76 -3.92 30.94
CA THR A 430 -5.66 -4.18 32.38
C THR A 430 -4.23 -4.58 32.78
N ALA A 431 -3.84 -4.30 34.02
CA ALA A 431 -2.49 -4.59 34.53
C ALA A 431 -2.05 -6.05 34.32
N GLY A 432 -2.98 -7.01 34.49
CA GLY A 432 -2.69 -8.43 34.26
C GLY A 432 -2.30 -8.74 32.81
N PHE A 433 -3.02 -8.20 31.83
CA PHE A 433 -2.67 -8.38 30.42
C PHE A 433 -1.38 -7.66 30.03
N LYS A 434 -1.09 -6.51 30.63
CA LYS A 434 0.19 -5.81 30.43
C LYS A 434 1.37 -6.67 30.88
N LEU A 435 1.28 -7.22 32.09
CA LEU A 435 2.32 -8.08 32.65
C LEU A 435 2.47 -9.36 31.83
N ALA A 436 1.37 -10.01 31.45
CA ALA A 436 1.40 -11.21 30.62
C ALA A 436 2.01 -10.97 29.24
N GLY A 437 1.67 -9.86 28.57
CA GLY A 437 2.25 -9.51 27.26
C GLY A 437 3.76 -9.23 27.34
N ILE A 438 4.21 -8.50 28.36
CA ILE A 438 5.64 -8.21 28.59
C ILE A 438 6.39 -9.50 28.93
N ALA A 439 5.84 -10.34 29.81
CA ALA A 439 6.44 -11.61 30.19
C ALA A 439 6.56 -12.57 29.01
N ALA A 440 5.50 -12.69 28.18
CA ALA A 440 5.53 -13.52 26.97
C ALA A 440 6.62 -13.04 25.99
N ALA A 441 6.69 -11.75 25.71
CA ALA A 441 7.71 -11.22 24.82
C ALA A 441 9.14 -11.39 25.39
N ALA A 442 9.33 -11.16 26.69
CA ALA A 442 10.62 -11.36 27.33
C ALA A 442 11.06 -12.83 27.24
N PHE A 443 10.15 -13.77 27.50
CA PHE A 443 10.39 -15.20 27.36
C PHE A 443 10.83 -15.56 25.93
N LEU A 444 10.09 -15.09 24.91
CA LEU A 444 10.40 -15.38 23.50
C LEU A 444 11.76 -14.82 23.07
N VAL A 445 12.09 -13.59 23.50
CA VAL A 445 13.39 -12.98 23.24
C VAL A 445 14.53 -13.70 23.96
N LEU A 446 14.29 -14.23 25.16
CA LEU A 446 15.28 -15.04 25.89
C LEU A 446 15.51 -16.42 25.26
N MET A 447 14.50 -16.99 24.60
CA MET A 447 14.61 -18.27 23.90
C MET A 447 15.31 -18.16 22.55
N LEU A 448 15.37 -16.97 21.95
CA LEU A 448 15.98 -16.72 20.65
C LEU A 448 17.46 -17.16 20.54
N PRO A 449 18.35 -16.78 21.48
CA PRO A 449 19.73 -17.28 21.48
C PRO A 449 19.83 -18.80 21.59
N VAL A 450 18.94 -19.43 22.38
CA VAL A 450 18.90 -20.90 22.52
C VAL A 450 18.48 -21.55 21.21
N ALA A 451 17.45 -21.01 20.56
CA ALA A 451 16.99 -21.52 19.28
C ALA A 451 18.00 -21.33 18.14
N LEU A 452 18.81 -20.27 18.17
CA LEU A 452 19.87 -20.03 17.17
C LEU A 452 21.12 -20.89 17.37
N LEU A 453 21.30 -21.45 18.58
CA LEU A 453 22.45 -22.32 18.91
C LEU A 453 22.16 -23.80 18.67
N LEU A 454 20.88 -24.18 18.65
CA LEU A 454 20.37 -25.50 18.31
C LEU A 454 20.14 -25.59 16.80
#